data_AF-A0A840DE54-F1
#
_entry.id   AF-A0A840DE54-F1
#
_cell.length_a   1.000
_cell.length_b   1.000
_cell.length_c   1.000
_cell.angle_alpha   90.00
_cell.angle_beta   90.00
_cell.angle_gamma   90.00
#
_symmetry.space_group_name_H-M   'P 1'
#
loop_
_entity.id
_entity.type
_entity.pdbx_description
1 polymer ?
#
loop_
_entity_poly.entity_id
_entity_poly.type
_entity_poly.pdbx_seq_one_letter_code
_entity_poly.pdbx_strand_id
1 'polypeptide(L)'
;MANLDSDIPENKHLKQAINHLEKVLEYAPMVAEGRDATVHLTPEDWQVVADALFNMSAPDDTFPDAITDYGLTNENQTITLTTDDYDIEIEVVAS
;
A
#
# COMPACT_ATOMS: atom_id res chain seq x y z
N MET A 1 -12.13 -12.22 18.92
CA MET A 1 -12.16 -10.81 18.52
C MET A 1 -10.75 -10.30 18.72
N ALA A 2 -10.00 -10.09 17.64
CA ALA A 2 -8.63 -9.61 17.72
C ALA A 2 -8.63 -8.21 18.34
N ASN A 3 -7.77 -8.00 19.34
CA ASN A 3 -7.49 -6.68 19.89
C ASN A 3 -6.89 -5.84 18.76
N LEU A 4 -7.63 -4.87 18.24
CA LEU A 4 -7.02 -3.76 17.52
C LEU A 4 -6.17 -3.00 18.53
N ASP A 5 -4.86 -3.10 18.42
CA ASP A 5 -3.89 -2.22 19.08
C ASP A 5 -4.20 -0.77 18.66
N SER A 6 -5.11 -0.12 19.40
CA SER A 6 -5.64 1.21 19.14
C SER A 6 -4.77 2.32 19.77
N ASP A 7 -3.45 2.15 19.77
CA ASP A 7 -2.53 3.08 20.45
C ASP A 7 -1.40 3.63 19.57
N ILE A 8 -1.53 3.49 18.24
CA ILE A 8 -0.74 4.32 17.32
C ILE A 8 -1.58 5.56 16.99
N PRO A 9 -1.16 6.77 17.38
CA PRO A 9 -1.87 7.98 16.96
C PRO A 9 -1.96 8.00 15.44
N GLU A 10 -3.15 8.26 14.89
CA GLU A 10 -3.47 8.18 13.45
C GLU A 10 -2.38 8.81 12.57
N ASN A 11 -1.78 9.91 13.02
CA ASN A 11 -0.72 10.61 12.30
C ASN A 11 0.60 9.81 12.15
N LYS A 12 0.97 8.94 13.10
CA LYS A 12 2.14 8.05 12.98
C LYS A 12 1.87 6.91 11.99
N HIS A 13 0.66 6.39 12.02
CA HIS A 13 0.23 5.31 11.15
C HIS A 13 0.23 5.74 9.67
N LEU A 14 -0.30 6.94 9.39
CA LEU A 14 -0.30 7.53 8.06
C LEU A 14 1.11 7.77 7.53
N LYS A 15 2.01 8.33 8.35
CA LYS A 15 3.41 8.53 7.96
C LYS A 15 4.14 7.21 7.66
N GLN A 16 3.84 6.17 8.43
CA GLN A 16 4.39 4.84 8.19
C GLN A 16 3.87 4.27 6.87
N ALA A 17 2.57 4.37 6.61
CA ALA A 17 1.97 3.94 5.35
C ALA A 17 2.59 4.63 4.13
N ILE A 18 2.77 5.96 4.18
CA ILE A 18 3.43 6.72 3.11
C ILE A 18 4.85 6.20 2.87
N ASN A 19 5.62 5.93 3.92
CA ASN A 19 6.96 5.38 3.79
C ASN A 19 6.97 4.00 3.11
N HIS A 20 5.98 3.14 3.42
CA HIS A 20 5.83 1.85 2.75
C HIS A 20 5.44 2.03 1.27
N LEU A 21 4.53 2.94 0.96
CA LEU A 21 4.15 3.26 -0.41
C LEU A 21 5.34 3.79 -1.23
N GLU A 22 6.14 4.71 -0.69
CA GLU A 22 7.37 5.19 -1.35
C GLU A 22 8.32 4.04 -1.67
N LYS A 23 8.55 3.12 -0.73
CA LYS A 23 9.39 1.94 -0.95
C LYS A 23 8.82 1.00 -2.01
N VAL A 24 7.49 0.81 -2.02
CA VAL A 24 6.82 0.00 -3.05
C VAL A 24 7.06 0.62 -4.43
N LEU A 25 6.91 1.93 -4.56
CA LEU A 25 7.14 2.66 -5.82
C LEU A 25 8.62 2.60 -6.26
N GLU A 26 9.56 2.70 -5.32
CA GLU A 26 10.99 2.54 -5.60
C GLU A 26 11.35 1.10 -6.04
N TYR A 27 10.67 0.10 -5.49
CA TYR A 27 10.95 -1.31 -5.75
C TYR A 27 10.23 -1.85 -7.00
N ALA A 28 9.04 -1.34 -7.31
CA ALA A 28 8.24 -1.73 -8.48
C ALA A 28 9.05 -1.84 -9.79
N PRO A 29 9.86 -0.85 -10.22
CA PRO A 29 10.63 -0.96 -11.47
C PRO A 29 11.70 -2.06 -11.45
N MET A 30 12.11 -2.55 -10.27
CA MET A 30 13.09 -3.62 -10.14
C MET A 30 12.48 -5.01 -10.36
N VAL A 31 11.18 -5.15 -10.13
CA VAL A 31 10.43 -6.41 -10.25
C VAL A 31 9.41 -6.40 -11.39
N ALA A 32 9.24 -5.26 -12.06
CA ALA A 32 8.28 -5.10 -13.14
C ALA A 32 8.59 -6.04 -14.32
N GLU A 33 7.56 -6.77 -14.76
CA GLU A 33 7.55 -7.52 -16.00
C GLU A 33 6.74 -6.75 -17.06
N GLY A 34 7.38 -5.76 -17.68
CA GLY A 34 6.70 -4.84 -18.58
C GLY A 34 6.04 -3.70 -17.82
N ARG A 35 4.71 -3.64 -17.84
CA ARG A 35 3.93 -2.63 -17.09
C ARG A 35 3.51 -3.15 -15.71
N ASP A 36 3.41 -4.46 -15.54
CA ASP A 36 2.92 -5.07 -14.31
C ASP A 36 4.08 -5.31 -13.33
N ALA A 37 3.89 -4.98 -12.06
CA ALA A 37 4.87 -5.22 -10.98
C ALA A 37 4.19 -5.81 -9.75
N THR A 38 4.73 -6.89 -9.20
CA THR A 38 4.22 -7.48 -7.95
C THR A 38 5.21 -7.26 -6.82
N VAL A 39 4.79 -6.51 -5.80
CA VAL A 39 5.58 -6.23 -4.59
C VAL A 39 4.96 -6.97 -3.42
N HIS A 40 5.81 -7.55 -2.57
CA HIS A 40 5.35 -8.28 -1.40
C HIS A 40 5.71 -7.51 -0.13
N LEU A 41 4.73 -7.31 0.74
CA LEU A 41 4.89 -6.71 2.05
C LEU A 41 4.69 -7.74 3.16
N THR A 42 5.20 -7.43 4.35
CA THR A 42 4.82 -8.19 5.55
C THR A 42 3.33 -7.97 5.85
N PRO A 43 2.66 -8.90 6.55
CA PRO A 43 1.25 -8.71 6.92
C PRO A 43 1.00 -7.40 7.68
N GLU A 44 1.92 -7.00 8.55
CA GLU A 44 1.84 -5.76 9.32
C GLU A 44 1.96 -4.52 8.43
N ASP A 45 2.96 -4.49 7.55
CA ASP A 45 3.16 -3.35 6.63
C ASP A 45 2.02 -3.24 5.62
N TRP A 46 1.50 -4.37 5.14
CA TRP A 46 0.36 -4.41 4.23
C TRP A 46 -0.90 -3.84 4.91
N GLN A 47 -1.17 -4.25 6.15
CA GLN A 47 -2.29 -3.72 6.94
C GLN A 47 -2.17 -2.21 7.11
N VAL A 48 -0.96 -1.70 7.38
CA VAL A 48 -0.71 -0.27 7.56
C VAL A 48 -1.06 0.51 6.28
N VAL A 49 -0.65 0.00 5.12
CA VAL A 49 -0.95 0.62 3.82
C VAL A 49 -2.46 0.54 3.50
N ALA A 50 -3.09 -0.62 3.71
CA ALA A 50 -4.52 -0.80 3.48
C ALA A 50 -5.36 0.17 4.33
N ASP A 51 -5.04 0.28 5.63
CA ASP A 51 -5.76 1.16 6.53
C ASP A 51 -5.62 2.64 6.12
N ALA A 52 -4.43 3.05 5.71
CA ALA A 52 -4.22 4.42 5.23
C ALA A 52 -5.03 4.74 3.97
N LEU A 53 -5.00 3.84 2.97
CA LEU A 53 -5.69 4.03 1.68
C LEU A 53 -7.21 3.94 1.81
N PHE A 54 -7.75 3.05 2.66
CA PHE A 54 -9.18 2.72 2.64
C PHE A 54 -9.96 3.06 3.91
N ASN A 55 -9.30 3.18 5.07
CA ASN A 55 -9.98 3.31 6.36
C ASN A 55 -9.76 4.66 7.06
N MET A 56 -8.65 5.36 6.79
CA MET A 56 -8.26 6.57 7.54
C MET A 56 -8.84 7.88 7.00
N SER A 57 -9.64 7.86 5.93
CA SER A 57 -10.18 9.08 5.29
C SER A 57 -9.11 10.15 5.06
N ALA A 58 -7.89 9.72 4.71
CA ALA A 58 -6.79 10.63 4.45
C ALA A 58 -7.07 11.44 3.18
N PRO A 59 -6.71 12.73 3.13
CA PRO A 59 -6.79 13.52 1.90
C PRO A 59 -5.92 12.88 0.81
N ASP A 60 -6.40 12.84 -0.43
CA ASP A 60 -5.67 12.26 -1.56
C ASP A 60 -4.28 12.90 -1.77
N ASP A 61 -4.16 14.21 -1.50
CA ASP A 61 -2.89 14.97 -1.53
C ASP A 61 -1.83 14.50 -0.51
N THR A 62 -2.16 13.52 0.33
CA THR A 62 -1.24 12.96 1.33
C THR A 62 -0.42 11.79 0.79
N PHE A 63 -0.93 11.11 -0.24
CA PHE A 63 -0.26 9.96 -0.84
C PHE A 63 0.78 10.41 -1.87
N PRO A 64 1.77 9.56 -2.19
CA PRO A 64 2.77 9.90 -3.20
C PRO A 64 2.13 10.28 -4.55
N ASP A 65 2.55 11.43 -5.10
CA ASP A 65 2.03 11.98 -6.36
C ASP A 65 2.13 11.01 -7.56
N ALA A 66 3.00 10.01 -7.50
CA ALA A 66 3.15 8.99 -8.53
C ALA A 66 1.96 8.02 -8.61
N ILE A 67 1.15 7.91 -7.55
CA ILE A 67 -0.04 7.06 -7.50
C ILE A 67 -1.20 7.83 -8.11
N THR A 68 -1.64 7.40 -9.29
CA THR A 68 -2.75 8.02 -10.03
C THR A 68 -4.10 7.39 -9.68
N ASP A 69 -4.10 6.12 -9.32
CA ASP A 69 -5.30 5.39 -8.87
C ASP A 69 -4.88 4.27 -7.91
N TYR A 70 -5.79 3.86 -7.03
CA TYR A 70 -5.56 2.73 -6.13
C TYR A 70 -6.86 1.98 -5.82
N GLY A 71 -6.73 0.69 -5.50
CA GLY A 71 -7.88 -0.19 -5.29
C GLY A 71 -7.55 -1.45 -4.51
N LEU A 72 -8.59 -2.24 -4.25
CA LEU A 72 -8.51 -3.58 -3.69
C LEU A 72 -9.04 -4.58 -4.69
N THR A 73 -8.31 -5.66 -4.88
CA THR A 73 -8.71 -6.81 -5.69
C THR A 73 -8.53 -8.11 -4.88
N ASN A 74 -8.84 -9.24 -5.51
CA ASN A 74 -8.65 -10.57 -4.95
C ASN A 74 -9.24 -10.71 -3.53
N GLU A 75 -10.55 -10.44 -3.40
CA GLU A 75 -11.26 -10.48 -2.12
C GLU A 75 -10.68 -9.57 -1.02
N ASN A 76 -10.14 -8.41 -1.42
CA ASN A 76 -9.46 -7.44 -0.56
C ASN A 76 -8.15 -7.94 0.03
N GLN A 77 -7.48 -8.90 -0.63
CA GLN A 77 -6.18 -9.41 -0.20
C GLN A 77 -5.01 -8.81 -0.97
N THR A 78 -5.28 -8.12 -2.08
CA THR A 78 -4.26 -7.48 -2.92
C THR A 78 -4.61 -6.01 -3.10
N ILE A 79 -3.67 -5.13 -2.78
CA ILE A 79 -3.79 -3.68 -3.05
C ILE A 79 -3.24 -3.43 -4.45
N THR A 80 -3.99 -2.72 -5.29
CA THR A 80 -3.54 -2.31 -6.62
C THR A 80 -3.20 -0.83 -6.59
N LEU A 81 -2.04 -0.45 -7.13
CA LEU A 81 -1.66 0.94 -7.38
C LEU A 81 -1.40 1.13 -8.87
N THR A 82 -2.02 2.13 -9.49
CA THR A 82 -1.72 2.52 -10.87
C THR A 82 -0.89 3.79 -10.86
N THR A 83 0.22 3.74 -11.58
CA THR A 83 1.09 4.88 -11.86
C THR A 83 1.11 5.14 -13.36
N ASP A 84 1.77 6.22 -13.80
CA ASP A 84 1.93 6.50 -15.23
C ASP A 84 2.64 5.35 -15.97
N ASP A 85 3.67 4.78 -15.33
CA ASP A 85 4.57 3.80 -15.94
C ASP A 85 4.22 2.34 -15.61
N TYR A 86 3.65 2.09 -14.43
CA TYR A 86 3.46 0.74 -13.88
C TYR A 86 2.08 0.53 -13.23
N ASP A 87 1.55 -0.68 -13.36
CA ASP A 87 0.44 -1.22 -12.59
C ASP A 87 1.02 -2.17 -11.53
N ILE A 88 0.87 -1.80 -10.26
CA ILE A 88 1.56 -2.44 -9.13
C ILE A 88 0.54 -3.20 -8.29
N GLU A 89 0.78 -4.50 -8.10
CA GLU A 89 0.05 -5.34 -7.15
C GLU A 89 0.87 -5.53 -5.88
N ILE A 90 0.28 -5.19 -4.74
CA ILE A 90 0.89 -5.37 -3.42
C ILE A 90 0.22 -6.55 -2.73
N GLU A 91 0.99 -7.61 -2.56
CA GLU A 91 0.57 -8.84 -1.91
C GLU A 91 1.22 -9.00 -0.53
N VAL A 92 0.63 -9.84 0.30
CA VAL A 92 1.23 -10.26 1.58
C VAL A 92 2.19 -11.41 1.32
N VAL A 93 3.41 -11.36 1.86
CA VAL A 93 4.32 -12.52 1.84
C VAL A 93 3.64 -13.73 2.49
N ALA A 94 3.45 -14.80 1.72
CA ALA A 94 3.03 -16.08 2.27
C ALA A 94 4.15 -16.60 3.20
N SER A 95 3.82 -16.75 4.49
CA SER A 95 4.73 -17.29 5.50
C SER A 95 4.95 -18.80 5.35
#